data_AF-A0A850SQ11-F1
#
_entry.id   AF-A0A850SQ11-F1
#
_cell.length_a   1.000
_cell.length_b   1.000
_cell.length_c   1.000
_cell.angle_alpha   90.00
_cell.angle_beta   90.00
_cell.angle_gamma   90.00
#
_symmetry.space_group_name_H-M   'P 1'
#
loop_
_entity.id
_entity.type
_entity.pdbx_description
1 polymer ?
#
loop_
_entity_poly.entity_id
_entity_poly.type
_entity_poly.pdbx_seq_one_letter_code
_entity_poly.pdbx_strand_id
1 'polypeptide(L)'
;MKVIERESLIGKRVPKMDAPEKASGKTRYIHDIDVPGQLWGKILRASRVHARIRRIDASKARALPGVHVVLTAADVPDQRPIGVNKDHPALKGDKVRCIR
;
A
#
# COMPACT_ATOMS: atom_id res chain seq x y z
N MET A 1 57.22 8.87 1.95
CA MET A 1 55.81 8.92 2.41
C MET A 1 55.05 7.83 1.66
N LYS A 2 54.45 6.87 2.36
CA LYS A 2 53.75 5.74 1.75
C LYS A 2 52.30 6.16 1.48
N VAL A 3 51.93 6.33 0.21
CA VAL A 3 50.53 6.58 -0.17
C VAL A 3 49.75 5.31 0.16
N ILE A 4 48.83 5.41 1.11
CA ILE A 4 47.91 4.32 1.42
C ILE A 4 46.86 4.35 0.32
N GLU A 5 46.99 3.49 -0.68
CA GLU A 5 45.95 3.30 -1.68
C GLU A 5 44.69 2.79 -0.98
N ARG A 6 43.68 3.64 -0.85
CA ARG A 6 42.37 3.21 -0.37
C ARG A 6 41.72 2.41 -1.50
N GLU A 7 41.61 1.10 -1.33
CA GLU A 7 40.80 0.28 -2.22
C GLU A 7 39.35 0.81 -2.20
N SER A 8 38.98 1.48 -3.28
CA SER A 8 37.64 2.00 -3.47
C SER A 8 36.84 1.07 -4.37
N LEU A 9 35.58 0.87 -4.02
CA LEU A 9 34.58 0.21 -4.87
C LEU A 9 33.85 1.22 -5.78
N ILE A 10 34.10 2.52 -5.59
CA ILE A 10 33.49 3.59 -6.39
C ILE A 10 33.96 3.45 -7.84
N GLY A 11 33.02 3.45 -8.78
CA GLY A 11 33.28 3.32 -10.22
C GLY A 11 33.53 1.88 -10.72
N LYS A 12 33.58 0.89 -9.82
CA LYS A 12 33.76 -0.52 -10.20
C LYS A 12 32.42 -1.20 -10.50
N ARG A 13 32.42 -2.15 -11.44
CA ARG A 13 31.26 -3.02 -11.71
C ARG A 13 31.17 -4.09 -10.62
N VAL A 14 30.58 -3.74 -9.49
CA VAL A 14 30.36 -4.66 -8.36
C VAL A 14 28.96 -5.29 -8.46
N PRO A 15 28.83 -6.62 -8.49
CA PRO A 15 27.53 -7.28 -8.44
C PRO A 15 26.78 -6.92 -7.17
N LYS A 16 25.49 -6.62 -7.30
CA LYS A 16 24.63 -6.32 -6.15
C LYS A 16 24.29 -7.62 -5.42
N MET A 17 24.45 -7.64 -4.08
CA MET A 17 24.31 -8.86 -3.29
C MET A 17 22.95 -9.55 -3.42
N ASP A 18 21.86 -8.79 -3.51
CA ASP A 18 20.50 -9.32 -3.64
C ASP A 18 20.10 -9.65 -5.09
N ALA A 19 20.94 -9.34 -6.09
CA ALA A 19 20.59 -9.52 -7.49
C ALA A 19 20.38 -10.99 -7.90
N PRO A 20 21.22 -11.96 -7.48
CA PRO A 20 21.04 -13.36 -7.90
C PRO A 20 19.71 -13.96 -7.45
N GLU A 21 19.28 -13.68 -6.22
CA GLU A 21 18.01 -14.22 -5.70
C GLU A 21 16.80 -13.57 -6.35
N LYS A 22 16.87 -12.26 -6.60
CA LYS A 22 15.81 -11.52 -7.31
C LYS A 22 15.68 -11.99 -8.76
N ALA A 23 16.80 -12.22 -9.45
CA ALA A 23 16.81 -12.70 -10.83
C ALA A 23 16.34 -14.15 -10.95
N SER A 24 16.51 -14.96 -9.91
CA SER A 24 16.08 -16.37 -9.89
C SER A 24 14.68 -16.60 -9.31
N GLY A 25 13.98 -15.54 -8.89
CA GLY A 25 12.64 -15.65 -8.27
C GLY A 25 12.65 -16.27 -6.86
N LYS A 26 13.82 -16.39 -6.23
CA LYS A 26 13.95 -16.93 -4.86
C LYS A 26 13.59 -15.92 -3.79
N THR A 27 13.79 -14.63 -4.09
CA THR A 27 13.38 -13.55 -3.17
C THR A 27 11.86 -13.51 -3.06
N ARG A 28 11.34 -13.70 -1.85
CA ARG A 28 9.92 -13.55 -1.54
C ARG A 28 9.58 -12.09 -1.24
N TYR A 29 8.54 -11.59 -1.89
CA TYR A 29 7.93 -10.30 -1.62
C TYR A 29 6.66 -10.49 -0.78
N ILE A 30 6.06 -9.38 -0.32
CA ILE A 30 4.88 -9.39 0.55
C ILE A 30 3.71 -10.17 -0.07
N HIS A 31 3.59 -10.16 -1.40
CA HIS A 31 2.55 -10.88 -2.13
C HIS A 31 2.78 -12.40 -2.21
N ASP A 32 3.98 -12.88 -1.87
CA ASP A 32 4.35 -14.31 -1.84
C ASP A 32 4.21 -14.91 -0.43
N ILE A 33 3.63 -14.16 0.50
CA ILE A 33 3.46 -14.54 1.90
C ILE A 33 2.00 -14.83 2.16
N ASP A 34 1.70 -16.09 2.47
CA ASP A 34 0.41 -16.55 3.00
C ASP A 34 0.58 -16.96 4.46
N VAL A 35 -0.30 -16.45 5.34
CA VAL A 35 -0.34 -16.82 6.76
C VAL A 35 -1.69 -17.44 7.13
N PRO A 36 -1.72 -18.43 8.05
CA PRO A 36 -2.97 -19.02 8.52
C PRO A 36 -3.93 -17.97 9.09
N GLY A 37 -5.19 -17.99 8.63
CA GLY A 37 -6.23 -17.07 9.09
C GLY A 37 -6.21 -15.68 8.45
N GLN A 38 -5.37 -15.42 7.44
CA GLN A 38 -5.36 -14.14 6.74
C GLN A 38 -6.68 -13.83 6.02
N LEU A 39 -7.05 -12.55 5.99
CA LEU A 39 -8.17 -12.03 5.21
C LEU A 39 -7.66 -11.31 3.96
N TRP A 40 -8.40 -11.46 2.87
CA TRP A 40 -8.13 -10.73 1.63
C TRP A 40 -8.90 -9.42 1.60
N GLY A 41 -8.19 -8.32 1.38
CA GLY A 41 -8.77 -6.98 1.29
C GLY A 41 -8.95 -6.51 -0.14
N LYS A 42 -10.04 -5.78 -0.42
CA LYS A 42 -10.25 -5.06 -1.68
C LYS A 42 -10.70 -3.63 -1.41
N ILE A 43 -10.10 -2.69 -2.13
CA ILE A 43 -10.42 -1.25 -2.00
C ILE A 43 -11.41 -0.86 -3.10
N LEU A 44 -12.57 -0.35 -2.71
CA LEU A 44 -13.47 0.34 -3.64
C LEU A 44 -12.90 1.74 -3.92
N ARG A 45 -12.61 2.02 -5.20
CA ARG A 45 -12.06 3.31 -5.64
C ARG A 45 -13.13 4.19 -6.25
N ALA A 46 -12.91 5.50 -6.18
CA ALA A 46 -13.80 6.47 -6.81
C ALA A 46 -13.69 6.39 -8.34
N SER A 47 -14.84 6.42 -9.03
CA SER A 47 -14.91 6.48 -10.50
C SER A 47 -14.94 7.90 -11.06
N ARG A 48 -14.99 8.92 -10.18
CA ARG A 48 -15.10 10.33 -10.56
C ARG A 48 -13.96 11.13 -9.94
N VAL A 49 -13.37 12.01 -10.74
CA VAL A 49 -12.49 13.07 -10.22
C VAL A 49 -13.35 14.08 -9.45
N HIS A 50 -12.82 14.58 -8.33
CA HIS A 50 -13.39 15.68 -7.54
C HIS A 50 -14.92 15.64 -7.31
N ALA A 51 -15.39 14.79 -6.40
CA ALA A 51 -16.83 14.61 -6.14
C ALA A 51 -17.16 14.61 -4.64
N ARG A 52 -18.32 15.14 -4.25
CA ARG A 52 -18.84 15.00 -2.88
C ARG A 52 -19.45 13.62 -2.70
N ILE A 53 -19.13 12.95 -1.59
CA ILE A 53 -19.70 11.67 -1.22
C ILE A 53 -20.97 11.96 -0.42
N ARG A 54 -22.14 11.70 -1.01
CA ARG A 54 -23.42 11.92 -0.32
C ARG A 54 -23.78 10.76 0.62
N ARG A 55 -23.53 9.54 0.16
CA ARG A 55 -23.85 8.31 0.88
C ARG A 55 -23.00 7.16 0.35
N ILE A 56 -22.62 6.24 1.24
CA ILE A 56 -22.07 4.93 0.90
C ILE A 56 -23.03 3.89 1.46
N ASP A 57 -23.60 3.05 0.59
CA ASP A 57 -24.42 1.90 0.99
C ASP A 57 -23.62 0.62 0.78
N ALA A 58 -23.16 0.03 1.88
CA ALA A 58 -22.37 -1.20 1.90
C ALA A 58 -23.20 -2.45 2.22
N SER A 59 -24.53 -2.33 2.35
CA SER A 59 -25.41 -3.42 2.80
C SER A 59 -25.26 -4.69 1.96
N LYS A 60 -25.31 -4.56 0.63
CA LYS A 60 -25.14 -5.69 -0.30
C LYS A 60 -23.79 -6.36 -0.16
N ALA A 61 -22.72 -5.59 -0.01
CA ALA A 61 -21.37 -6.13 0.14
C ALA A 61 -21.22 -6.90 1.46
N ARG A 62 -21.77 -6.37 2.57
CA ARG A 62 -21.77 -7.02 3.89
C ARG A 62 -22.54 -8.34 3.90
N ALA A 63 -23.53 -8.50 3.03
CA ALA A 63 -24.37 -9.71 2.96
C ALA A 63 -23.76 -10.84 2.09
N LEU A 64 -22.66 -10.60 1.36
CA LEU A 64 -22.08 -11.62 0.50
C LEU A 64 -21.40 -12.73 1.33
N PRO A 65 -21.58 -14.02 0.95
CA PRO A 65 -20.85 -15.12 1.57
C PRO A 65 -19.33 -14.91 1.46
N GLY A 66 -18.60 -15.15 2.55
CA GLY A 66 -17.15 -14.98 2.61
C GLY A 66 -16.67 -13.56 2.88
N VAL A 67 -17.56 -12.55 2.94
CA VAL A 67 -17.18 -11.21 3.38
C VAL A 67 -17.13 -11.19 4.91
N HIS A 68 -15.93 -10.99 5.45
CA HIS A 68 -15.74 -10.88 6.90
C HIS A 68 -16.17 -9.50 7.43
N VAL A 69 -15.80 -8.42 6.72
CA VAL A 69 -16.11 -7.05 7.12
C VAL A 69 -16.08 -6.10 5.91
N VAL A 70 -16.88 -5.02 5.97
CA VAL A 70 -16.77 -3.89 5.04
C VAL A 70 -16.60 -2.62 5.86
N LEU A 71 -15.48 -1.93 5.69
CA LEU A 71 -15.15 -0.71 6.41
C LEU A 71 -15.33 0.53 5.52
N THR A 72 -15.92 1.56 6.09
CA THR A 72 -16.12 2.88 5.50
C THR A 72 -15.53 3.95 6.41
N ALA A 73 -15.53 5.21 5.97
CA ALA A 73 -15.09 6.32 6.82
C ALA A 73 -15.95 6.47 8.10
N ALA A 74 -17.19 5.97 8.11
CA ALA A 74 -18.05 6.02 9.29
C ALA A 74 -17.60 5.04 10.39
N ASP A 75 -16.95 3.94 10.01
CA ASP A 75 -16.43 2.95 10.96
C ASP A 75 -15.09 3.39 11.59
N VAL A 76 -14.46 4.44 11.04
CA VAL A 76 -13.19 5.01 11.52
C VAL A 76 -13.30 6.54 11.58
N PRO A 77 -13.97 7.13 12.58
CA PRO A 77 -14.18 8.57 12.66
C PRO A 77 -12.88 9.35 12.88
N ASP A 78 -11.96 8.81 13.70
CA ASP A 78 -10.70 9.48 14.08
C ASP A 78 -9.51 9.04 13.20
N GLN A 79 -9.67 9.11 11.88
CA GLN A 79 -8.59 8.74 10.96
C GLN A 79 -7.40 9.67 11.14
N ARG A 80 -6.20 9.11 11.29
CA ARG A 80 -4.96 9.87 11.18
C ARG A 80 -4.64 10.10 9.69
N PRO A 81 -4.70 11.35 9.19
CA PRO A 81 -4.44 11.58 7.77
C PRO A 81 -2.98 11.30 7.40
N ILE A 82 -2.80 10.82 6.19
CA ILE A 82 -1.52 10.44 5.61
C ILE A 82 -0.92 11.67 4.90
N GLY A 83 0.41 11.67 4.74
CA GLY A 83 1.15 12.72 4.08
C GLY A 83 1.80 13.69 5.05
N VAL A 84 2.59 14.61 4.49
CA VAL A 84 3.28 15.67 5.24
C VAL A 84 2.26 16.66 5.79
N ASN A 85 1.33 17.11 4.94
CA ASN A 85 0.31 18.09 5.28
C ASN A 85 -0.90 17.53 6.04
N LYS A 86 -0.94 16.21 6.28
CA LYS A 86 -2.03 15.53 7.00
C LYS A 86 -3.43 15.86 6.46
N ASP A 87 -3.57 15.90 5.15
CA ASP A 87 -4.82 16.23 4.43
C ASP A 87 -5.44 15.02 3.70
N HIS A 88 -4.76 13.87 3.75
CA HIS A 88 -5.18 12.66 3.05
C HIS A 88 -5.72 11.58 4.01
N PRO A 89 -7.03 11.56 4.32
CA PRO A 89 -7.61 10.45 5.08
C PRO A 89 -7.53 9.15 4.26
N ALA A 90 -7.40 8.01 4.95
CA ALA A 90 -7.30 6.69 4.32
C ALA A 90 -8.61 6.30 3.62
N LEU A 91 -9.74 6.50 4.30
CA LEU A 91 -11.09 6.29 3.78
C LEU A 91 -11.77 7.65 3.60
N LYS A 92 -12.22 7.94 2.38
CA LYS A 92 -12.90 9.21 2.07
C LYS A 92 -14.33 9.19 2.62
N GLY A 93 -14.67 10.14 3.49
CA GLY A 93 -16.02 10.29 4.04
C GLY A 93 -16.80 11.48 3.45
N ASP A 94 -16.10 12.56 3.11
CA ASP A 94 -16.68 13.83 2.67
C ASP A 94 -16.62 13.99 1.14
N LYS A 95 -15.42 13.83 0.58
CA LYS A 95 -15.09 14.28 -0.76
C LYS A 95 -13.95 13.45 -1.35
N VAL A 96 -14.16 13.03 -2.59
CA VAL A 96 -13.11 12.52 -3.47
C VAL A 96 -12.31 13.72 -3.99
N ARG A 97 -10.98 13.68 -3.84
CA ARG A 97 -10.08 14.75 -4.32
C ARG A 97 -9.38 14.37 -5.63
N CYS A 98 -9.12 13.08 -5.85
CA CYS A 98 -8.51 12.54 -7.05
C CYS A 98 -9.02 11.11 -7.32
N ILE A 99 -8.84 10.65 -8.56
CA ILE A 99 -8.84 9.22 -8.89
C ILE A 99 -7.44 8.66 -8.63
N ARG A 100 -7.34 7.38 -8.27
CA ARG A 100 -6.07 6.72 -7.95
C ARG A 100 -6.00 5.33 -8.54
#